data_AF-A0A372RK55-F1
#
_entry.id   AF-A0A372RK55-F1
#
_cell.length_a   1.000
_cell.length_b   1.000
_cell.length_c   1.000
_cell.angle_alpha   90.00
_cell.angle_beta   90.00
_cell.angle_gamma   90.00
#
_symmetry.space_group_name_H-M   'P 1'
#
loop_
_entity.id
_entity.type
_entity.pdbx_description
1 polymer ?
#
loop_
_entity_poly.entity_id
_entity_poly.type
_entity_poly.pdbx_seq_one_letter_code
_entity_poly.pdbx_strand_id
1 'polypeptide(L)'
;SNNTSLIQPTQPIVKSKYKKSKCPECNKRRKFLDESHQICHVCYNIKRAYKYGSSGNKIIDDFIKYTQINVVNRYGKLEYVPYEQFINVEFIAEGGFSKIYKAT
;
A
#
# COMPACT_ATOMS: atom_id res chain seq x y z
N SER A 1 -19.86 33.52 -42.89
CA SER A 1 -19.72 32.25 -42.15
C SER A 1 -18.72 32.43 -41.03
N ASN A 2 -19.21 32.52 -39.80
CA ASN A 2 -18.42 32.73 -38.59
C ASN A 2 -18.02 31.37 -38.03
N ASN A 3 -16.74 31.02 -38.09
CA ASN A 3 -16.20 29.86 -37.37
C ASN A 3 -15.43 30.37 -36.14
N THR A 4 -16.19 30.66 -35.09
CA THR A 4 -15.65 30.92 -33.75
C THR A 4 -15.16 29.59 -33.18
N SER A 5 -13.85 29.38 -33.20
CA SER A 5 -13.23 28.23 -32.53
C SER A 5 -13.42 28.37 -31.02
N LEU A 6 -14.27 27.52 -30.45
CA LEU A 6 -14.53 27.42 -29.02
C LEU A 6 -13.28 26.92 -28.29
N ILE A 7 -12.52 27.84 -27.71
CA ILE A 7 -11.47 27.52 -26.74
C ILE A 7 -12.18 27.00 -25.49
N GLN A 8 -12.07 25.70 -25.22
CA GLN A 8 -12.56 25.12 -23.97
C GLN A 8 -11.76 25.69 -22.79
N PRO A 9 -12.40 26.11 -21.68
CA PRO A 9 -11.69 26.57 -20.51
C PRO A 9 -10.84 25.43 -19.95
N THR A 10 -9.53 25.64 -19.85
CA THR A 10 -8.65 24.79 -19.06
C THR A 10 -9.12 24.86 -17.62
N GLN A 11 -9.69 23.75 -17.11
CA GLN A 11 -10.08 23.70 -15.71
C GLN A 11 -8.85 23.93 -14.83
N PRO A 12 -8.92 24.83 -13.84
CA PRO A 12 -7.80 25.07 -12.96
C PRO A 12 -7.47 23.78 -12.23
N ILE A 13 -6.20 23.36 -12.26
CA ILE A 13 -5.69 22.28 -11.42
C ILE A 13 -5.85 22.77 -9.98
N VAL A 14 -6.98 22.44 -9.35
CA VAL A 14 -7.20 22.65 -7.92
C VAL A 14 -6.19 21.77 -7.21
N LYS A 15 -5.02 22.34 -6.88
CA LYS A 15 -4.09 21.77 -5.91
C LYS A 15 -4.82 21.78 -4.58
N SER A 16 -5.56 20.71 -4.31
CA SER A 16 -6.24 20.53 -3.05
C SER A 16 -5.23 20.69 -1.92
N LYS A 17 -5.46 21.72 -1.10
CA LYS A 17 -4.72 21.95 0.14
C LYS A 17 -5.18 20.90 1.18
N TYR A 18 -5.10 19.61 0.88
CA TYR A 18 -5.47 18.57 1.83
C TYR A 18 -4.52 18.63 3.02
N LYS A 19 -5.02 19.19 4.12
CA LYS A 19 -4.29 19.38 5.38
C LYS A 19 -3.90 18.00 5.91
N LYS A 20 -2.61 17.80 6.19
CA LYS A 20 -2.16 16.58 6.87
C LYS A 20 -2.62 16.65 8.33
N SER A 21 -3.31 15.63 8.81
CA SER A 21 -3.68 15.49 10.22
C SER A 21 -3.33 14.09 10.74
N LYS A 22 -3.46 13.86 12.05
CA LYS A 22 -3.08 12.60 12.68
C LYS A 22 -4.11 11.51 12.31
N CYS A 23 -3.66 10.46 11.63
CA CYS A 23 -4.50 9.31 11.29
C CYS A 23 -4.80 8.46 12.53
N PRO A 24 -6.07 8.12 12.83
CA PRO A 24 -6.42 7.31 14.00
C PRO A 24 -5.88 5.88 13.90
N GLU A 25 -5.71 5.36 12.68
CA GLU A 25 -5.27 3.98 12.43
C GLU A 25 -3.76 3.74 12.60
N CYS A 26 -2.93 4.72 12.23
CA CYS A 26 -1.47 4.57 12.28
C CYS A 26 -0.76 5.63 13.14
N ASN A 27 -1.51 6.57 13.72
CA ASN A 27 -0.99 7.68 14.53
C ASN A 27 0.03 8.59 13.83
N LYS A 28 0.19 8.50 12.50
CA LYS A 28 1.06 9.37 11.69
C LYS A 28 0.28 10.57 11.13
N ARG A 29 0.95 11.71 10.98
CA ARG A 29 0.40 12.88 10.27
C ARG A 29 0.43 12.66 8.76
N ARG A 30 -0.72 12.43 8.14
CA ARG A 30 -0.84 12.01 6.73
C ARG A 30 -2.00 12.71 6.03
N LYS A 31 -2.02 12.62 4.70
CA LYS A 31 -3.17 13.00 3.88
C LYS A 31 -4.27 11.93 4.01
N PHE A 32 -5.50 12.39 4.18
CA PHE A 32 -6.69 11.54 4.22
C PHE A 32 -7.26 11.32 2.82
N LEU A 33 -8.06 10.26 2.70
CA LEU A 33 -8.74 9.92 1.45
C LEU A 33 -9.75 11.01 1.05
N ASP A 34 -10.41 11.59 2.04
CA ASP A 34 -11.44 12.60 1.92
C ASP A 34 -11.47 13.51 3.18
N GLU A 35 -12.44 14.42 3.23
CA GLU A 35 -12.62 15.39 4.31
C GLU A 35 -13.20 14.80 5.61
N SER A 36 -13.66 13.53 5.60
CA SER A 36 -14.16 12.85 6.81
C SER A 36 -13.04 12.57 7.82
N HIS A 37 -11.78 12.63 7.37
CA HIS A 37 -10.59 12.35 8.18
C HIS A 37 -10.66 11.00 8.92
N GLN A 38 -11.34 10.00 8.36
CA GLN A 38 -11.45 8.67 8.98
C GLN A 38 -10.19 7.82 8.76
N ILE A 39 -9.65 7.81 7.53
CA ILE A 39 -8.51 6.96 7.17
C ILE A 39 -7.52 7.67 6.24
N CYS A 40 -6.21 7.50 6.49
CA CYS A 40 -5.19 8.01 5.58
C CYS A 40 -5.01 7.10 4.36
N HIS A 41 -4.53 7.67 3.24
CA HIS A 41 -4.30 6.90 2.00
C HIS A 41 -3.45 5.65 2.21
N VAL A 42 -2.43 5.72 3.08
CA VAL A 42 -1.55 4.57 3.36
C VAL A 42 -2.31 3.47 4.09
N CYS A 43 -3.05 3.80 5.15
CA CYS A 43 -3.84 2.82 5.90
C CYS A 43 -4.95 2.21 5.03
N TYR A 44 -5.56 3.00 4.15
CA TYR A 44 -6.55 2.51 3.20
C TYR A 44 -5.95 1.47 2.25
N ASN A 45 -4.78 1.76 1.67
CA ASN A 45 -4.08 0.81 0.79
C ASN A 45 -3.69 -0.47 1.50
N ILE A 46 -3.22 -0.39 2.74
CA ILE A 46 -2.90 -1.55 3.58
C ILE A 46 -4.17 -2.37 3.83
N LYS A 47 -5.26 -1.76 4.33
CA LYS A 47 -6.53 -2.47 4.56
C LYS A 47 -7.03 -3.17 3.28
N ARG A 48 -6.89 -2.52 2.12
CA ARG A 48 -7.25 -3.09 0.83
C ARG A 48 -6.38 -4.29 0.45
N ALA A 49 -5.06 -4.22 0.67
CA ALA A 49 -4.15 -5.34 0.40
C ALA A 49 -4.50 -6.58 1.25
N TYR A 50 -4.78 -6.39 2.53
CA TYR A 50 -5.15 -7.47 3.44
C TYR A 50 -6.49 -8.14 3.11
N LYS A 51 -7.38 -7.47 2.34
CA LYS A 51 -8.60 -8.11 1.81
C LYS A 51 -8.28 -9.27 0.86
N TYR A 52 -7.14 -9.22 0.18
CA TYR A 52 -6.72 -10.25 -0.78
C TYR A 52 -5.90 -11.37 -0.16
N GLY A 53 -5.54 -11.26 1.13
CA GLY A 53 -4.80 -12.30 1.84
C GLY A 53 -4.01 -11.75 3.03
N SER A 54 -3.85 -12.60 4.03
CA SER A 54 -2.96 -12.41 5.19
C SER A 54 -2.23 -13.72 5.47
N SER A 55 -1.17 -13.69 6.27
CA SER A 55 -0.46 -14.92 6.64
C SER A 55 -1.24 -15.83 7.57
N GLY A 56 -2.32 -15.33 8.19
CA GLY A 56 -3.01 -16.02 9.27
C GLY A 56 -2.20 -16.03 10.58
N ASN A 57 -0.98 -15.49 10.58
CA ASN A 57 -0.15 -15.32 11.75
C ASN A 57 -0.11 -13.84 12.15
N LYS A 58 -0.78 -13.51 13.24
CA LYS A 58 -0.90 -12.13 13.73
C LYS A 58 0.44 -11.43 13.93
N ILE A 59 1.48 -12.14 14.38
CA ILE A 59 2.81 -11.55 14.63
C ILE A 59 3.45 -11.14 13.29
N ILE A 60 3.38 -12.02 12.29
CA ILE A 60 3.90 -11.76 10.94
C ILE A 60 3.10 -10.63 10.28
N ASP A 61 1.78 -10.67 10.38
CA ASP A 61 0.89 -9.66 9.80
C ASP A 61 1.13 -8.28 10.45
N ASP A 62 1.25 -8.20 11.77
CA ASP A 62 1.56 -6.95 12.47
C ASP A 62 2.93 -6.40 12.06
N PHE A 63 3.93 -7.27 11.87
CA PHE A 63 5.25 -6.88 11.40
C PHE A 63 5.22 -6.35 9.96
N ILE A 64 4.56 -7.05 9.03
CA ILE A 64 4.39 -6.61 7.64
C ILE A 64 3.68 -5.25 7.63
N LYS A 65 2.55 -5.12 8.35
CA LYS A 65 1.82 -3.86 8.48
C LYS A 65 2.71 -2.74 9.05
N TYR A 66 3.55 -3.04 10.03
CA TYR A 66 4.50 -2.06 10.59
C TYR A 66 5.47 -1.55 9.52
N THR A 67 6.04 -2.43 8.69
CA THR A 67 6.95 -2.00 7.60
C THR A 67 6.22 -1.11 6.58
N GLN A 68 5.01 -1.48 6.18
CA GLN A 68 4.17 -0.71 5.24
C GLN A 68 3.77 0.65 5.82
N ILE A 69 3.53 0.74 7.13
CA ILE A 69 3.23 2.01 7.81
C ILE A 69 4.47 2.89 7.94
N ASN A 70 5.66 2.35 8.17
CA ASN A 70 6.84 3.16 8.47
C ASN A 70 7.78 3.40 7.28
N VAL A 71 7.41 2.95 6.08
CA VAL A 71 8.22 3.15 4.87
C VAL A 71 8.41 4.65 4.58
N VAL A 72 9.68 5.06 4.39
CA VAL A 72 10.07 6.45 4.11
C VAL A 72 10.07 6.74 2.61
N ASN A 73 10.35 5.73 1.78
CA ASN A 73 10.36 5.81 0.32
C ASN A 73 9.55 4.63 -0.27
N ARG A 74 9.45 4.52 -1.60
CA ARG A 74 8.66 3.44 -2.25
C ARG A 74 9.29 2.04 -2.12
N TYR A 75 10.48 1.94 -1.54
CA TYR A 75 11.28 0.72 -1.44
C TYR A 75 11.28 0.20 0.00
N GLY A 76 11.31 -1.12 0.19
CA GLY A 76 11.41 -1.72 1.54
C GLY A 76 10.09 -1.93 2.28
N LYS A 77 8.95 -1.86 1.59
CA LYS A 77 7.69 -2.43 2.13
C LYS A 77 7.74 -3.95 2.01
N LEU A 78 7.40 -4.66 3.08
CA LEU A 78 7.14 -6.09 3.01
C LEU A 78 5.72 -6.34 2.55
N GLU A 79 5.52 -7.45 1.85
CA GLU A 79 4.21 -7.91 1.39
C GLU A 79 4.09 -9.41 1.71
N TYR A 80 2.86 -9.81 2.06
CA TYR A 80 2.55 -11.22 2.23
C TYR A 80 2.17 -11.81 0.87
N VAL A 81 2.75 -12.97 0.57
CA VAL A 81 2.59 -13.68 -0.70
C VAL A 81 2.18 -15.11 -0.31
N PRO A 82 0.88 -15.48 -0.46
CA PRO A 82 0.39 -16.83 -0.19
C PRO A 82 1.26 -17.91 -0.82
N TYR A 83 1.56 -18.97 -0.07
CA TYR A 83 2.45 -20.04 -0.55
C TYR A 83 1.85 -20.80 -1.73
N GLU A 84 0.52 -20.90 -1.78
CA GLU A 84 -0.26 -21.64 -2.76
C GLU A 84 -0.16 -21.06 -4.17
N GLN A 85 0.33 -19.82 -4.32
CA GLN A 85 0.52 -19.21 -5.65
C GLN A 85 1.82 -19.63 -6.33
N PHE A 86 2.75 -20.22 -5.58
CA PHE A 86 4.04 -20.66 -6.10
C PHE A 86 3.92 -22.05 -6.73
N ILE A 87 4.48 -22.22 -7.92
CA ILE A 87 4.57 -23.51 -8.61
C ILE A 87 6.03 -23.91 -8.81
N ASN A 88 6.25 -25.19 -9.15
CA ASN A 88 7.60 -25.75 -9.38
C ASN A 88 8.56 -25.49 -8.21
N VAL A 89 8.07 -25.70 -6.97
CA VAL A 89 8.85 -25.44 -5.76
C VAL A 89 9.99 -26.46 -5.63
N GLU A 90 11.22 -25.98 -5.75
CA GLU A 90 12.45 -26.77 -5.68
C GLU A 90 13.28 -26.34 -4.46
N PHE A 91 13.72 -27.30 -3.64
CA PHE A 91 14.59 -27.02 -2.51
C PHE A 91 16.02 -26.70 -2.97
N ILE A 92 16.59 -25.60 -2.46
CA ILE A 92 17.95 -25.17 -2.78
C ILE A 92 18.92 -25.51 -1.66
N ALA A 93 18.61 -25.09 -0.43
CA ALA A 93 19.52 -25.22 0.71
C ALA A 93 18.78 -25.01 2.04
N GLU A 94 19.36 -25.51 3.11
CA GLU A 94 18.94 -25.27 4.49
C GLU A 94 20.13 -24.74 5.30
N GLY A 95 19.87 -23.74 6.12
CA GLY A 95 20.83 -23.16 7.05
C GLY A 95 20.24 -23.05 8.46
N GLY A 96 20.96 -22.43 9.39
CA GLY A 96 20.61 -22.44 10.81
C GLY A 96 19.21 -21.92 11.16
N PHE A 97 18.62 -21.05 10.34
CA PHE A 97 17.32 -20.43 10.63
C PHE A 97 16.29 -20.53 9.50
N SER A 98 16.64 -21.14 8.36
CA SER A 98 15.77 -21.10 7.18
C SER A 98 16.03 -22.21 6.17
N LYS A 99 14.99 -22.50 5.40
CA LYS A 99 15.03 -23.30 4.18
C LYS A 99 14.81 -22.37 2.98
N ILE A 100 15.60 -22.57 1.94
CA ILE A 100 15.56 -21.78 0.71
C ILE A 100 14.95 -22.65 -0.38
N TYR A 101 13.95 -22.11 -1.05
CA TYR A 101 13.27 -22.74 -2.18
C TYR A 101 13.31 -21.81 -3.39
N LYS A 102 13.38 -22.38 -4.58
CA LYS A 102 13.12 -21.73 -5.86
C LYS A 102 11.68 -22.05 -6.26
N ALA A 103 10.95 -21.06 -6.77
CA ALA A 103 9.62 -21.28 -7.32
C ALA A 103 9.38 -20.31 -8.49
N THR A 104 8.39 -20.64 -9.32
CA THR A 104 7.89 -19.79 -10.41
C THR A 104 6.50 -19.28 -10.08
#